data_AF-A0A945G147-F1
#
_entry.id   AF-A0A945G147-F1
#
_cell.length_a   1.000
_cell.length_b   1.000
_cell.length_c   1.000
_cell.angle_alpha   90.00
_cell.angle_beta   90.00
_cell.angle_gamma   90.00
#
_symmetry.space_group_name_H-M   'P 1'
#
loop_
_entity.id
_entity.type
_entity.pdbx_description
1 polymer ?
#
loop_
_entity_poly.entity_id
_entity_poly.type
_entity_poly.pdbx_seq_one_letter_code
_entity_poly.pdbx_strand_id
1 'polypeptide(L)'
;NNFYTVTVYEKGSEVVRMYHSLLGSEAFRRGSDLYFDRHDGQAVTVEDFVVAMEDASGRDLSQFRLWYRQSGTPLLEVQSSFDDKAHTYTLSFKQSCPDTPGQKDKKPFVLPVKLGLVGADGSDLVLNSEGDTEIVLELTEAEDLIVISNVSSEPVPSLLRGLSAPVKLDYPYTVDELAHLMANDSDGFNRWDACQALSLGVLKQLAVDSLNNKELSLDGHLIDAFRGLLEDSSLDPAMVALMLQLPPEALLYELAEVINPEAIHDARTFVRTALAGALESQLLSVYETHNTCPEYAPNAGQIGHRSLKNAALGYLSLVGTRGIELAWEQFQQADNMTDKSVALAVLVNCPTASDYAFQALSQFEKQYRDEPLVMNLWLQIQAANSQQGGLGRIEELMEHSAFTMSNPNKVRSLIGGFCSANLINFHSKDGSGYRFLSDQILRLNQANPQVAARLVTPLTRWKKFDAPQRELMREQLQRIADEPNLVKDIYEIASKSL
;
A
#
# COMPACT_ATOMS: atom_id res chain seq x y z
N ASN A 1 6.48 -12.20 21.65
CA ASN A 1 6.92 -11.28 20.56
C ASN A 1 5.87 -11.03 19.47
N ASN A 2 4.67 -11.63 19.54
CA ASN A 2 3.63 -11.45 18.52
C ASN A 2 3.01 -10.03 18.46
N PHE A 3 3.36 -9.13 19.38
CA PHE A 3 2.80 -7.77 19.47
C PHE A 3 3.69 -6.67 18.87
N TYR A 4 4.78 -7.05 18.18
CA TYR A 4 5.49 -6.16 17.26
C TYR A 4 4.73 -6.09 15.94
N THR A 5 3.60 -5.40 15.94
CA THR A 5 2.60 -5.40 14.85
C THR A 5 2.45 -4.03 14.20
N VAL A 6 1.88 -4.02 12.99
CA VAL A 6 1.45 -2.81 12.28
C VAL A 6 0.50 -1.95 13.13
N THR A 7 -0.30 -2.55 14.01
CA THR A 7 -1.17 -1.81 14.93
C THR A 7 -0.39 -1.05 16.00
N VAL A 8 0.67 -1.62 16.56
CA VAL A 8 1.46 -0.95 17.60
C VAL A 8 2.37 0.13 16.99
N TYR A 9 2.91 -0.13 15.79
CA TYR A 9 3.84 0.79 15.12
C TYR A 9 3.11 1.81 14.25
N GLU A 10 2.47 1.38 13.17
CA GLU A 10 1.90 2.29 12.16
C GLU A 10 0.62 2.98 12.65
N LYS A 11 -0.35 2.24 13.21
CA LYS A 11 -1.51 2.91 13.84
C LYS A 11 -1.07 3.76 15.04
N GLY A 12 -0.05 3.32 15.78
CA GLY A 12 0.55 4.10 16.87
C GLY A 12 1.11 5.44 16.41
N SER A 13 1.84 5.48 15.29
CA SER A 13 2.35 6.73 14.71
C SER A 13 1.22 7.63 14.20
N GLU A 14 0.17 7.07 13.60
CA GLU A 14 -0.99 7.87 13.18
C GLU A 14 -1.76 8.47 14.37
N VAL A 15 -1.83 7.77 15.51
CA VAL A 15 -2.36 8.35 16.76
C VAL A 15 -1.48 9.51 17.25
N VAL A 16 -0.16 9.39 17.15
CA VAL A 16 0.75 10.51 17.47
C VAL A 16 0.60 11.67 16.48
N ARG A 17 0.44 11.39 15.19
CA ARG A 17 0.17 12.41 14.16
C ARG A 17 -1.14 13.16 14.44
N MET A 18 -2.19 12.48 14.90
CA MET A 18 -3.45 13.13 15.27
C MET A 18 -3.26 14.10 16.45
N TYR A 19 -2.40 13.82 17.44
CA TYR A 19 -2.05 14.84 18.45
C TYR A 19 -1.43 16.07 17.80
N HIS A 20 -0.47 15.89 16.90
CA HIS A 20 0.13 17.02 16.19
C HIS A 20 -0.92 17.83 15.40
N SER A 21 -1.86 17.16 14.72
CA SER A 21 -2.95 17.82 13.99
C SER A 21 -3.91 18.59 14.91
N LEU A 22 -4.26 18.04 16.08
CA LEU A 22 -5.20 18.67 17.03
C LEU A 22 -4.56 19.79 17.86
N LEU A 23 -3.27 19.68 18.17
CA LEU A 23 -2.56 20.61 19.04
C LEU A 23 -1.82 21.70 18.26
N GLY A 24 -1.45 21.43 17.00
CA GLY A 24 -0.51 22.23 16.25
C GLY A 24 0.95 21.96 16.67
N SER A 25 1.88 22.34 15.79
CA SER A 25 3.31 22.04 15.91
C SER A 25 3.93 22.59 17.20
N GLU A 26 3.57 23.83 17.59
CA GLU A 26 4.14 24.47 18.76
C GLU A 26 3.71 23.81 20.08
N ALA A 27 2.41 23.54 20.25
CA ALA A 27 1.90 22.91 21.47
C ALA A 27 2.35 21.45 21.57
N PHE A 28 2.39 20.73 20.44
CA PHE A 28 2.94 19.38 20.39
C PHE A 28 4.42 19.34 20.80
N ARG A 29 5.22 20.32 20.36
CA ARG A 29 6.63 20.43 20.79
C ARG A 29 6.74 20.68 22.30
N ARG A 30 5.97 21.65 22.84
CA ARG A 30 5.96 21.91 24.28
C ARG A 30 5.52 20.70 25.10
N GLY A 31 4.54 19.93 24.62
CA GLY A 31 4.11 18.69 25.26
C GLY A 31 5.19 17.61 25.24
N SER A 32 5.95 17.53 24.14
CA SER A 32 7.11 16.64 24.04
C SER A 32 8.22 17.04 25.02
N ASP A 33 8.54 18.33 25.12
CA ASP A 33 9.53 18.85 26.08
C ASP A 33 9.10 18.54 27.52
N LEU A 34 7.84 18.84 27.86
CA LEU A 34 7.29 18.59 29.19
C LEU A 34 7.28 17.09 29.55
N TYR A 35 7.02 16.22 28.58
CA TYR A 35 7.10 14.77 28.77
C TYR A 35 8.52 14.35 29.18
N PHE A 36 9.55 14.82 28.47
CA PHE A 36 10.94 14.50 28.83
C PHE A 36 11.34 15.12 30.17
N ASP A 37 10.99 16.38 30.43
CA ASP A 37 11.28 17.06 31.70
C ASP A 37 10.72 16.30 32.92
N ARG A 38 9.55 15.66 32.77
CA ARG A 38 8.89 14.92 33.84
C ARG A 38 9.40 13.49 34.01
N HIS A 39 9.76 12.84 32.90
CA HIS A 39 9.85 11.38 32.84
C HIS A 39 11.20 10.85 32.36
N ASP A 40 12.20 11.70 32.14
CA ASP A 40 13.55 11.24 31.79
C ASP A 40 14.12 10.27 32.85
N GLY A 41 14.73 9.19 32.38
CA GLY A 41 15.27 8.11 33.21
C GLY A 41 14.24 7.17 33.86
N GLN A 42 12.95 7.28 33.51
CA GLN A 42 11.87 6.47 34.10
C GLN A 42 11.25 5.47 33.11
N ALA A 43 10.60 4.44 33.66
CA ALA A 43 9.66 3.60 32.92
C ALA A 43 8.24 4.15 33.13
N VAL A 44 7.61 4.62 32.05
CA VAL A 44 6.33 5.34 32.06
C VAL A 44 5.28 4.68 31.19
N THR A 45 4.06 5.20 31.23
CA THR A 45 2.92 4.65 30.47
C THR A 45 2.46 5.59 29.35
N VAL A 46 1.51 5.12 28.54
CA VAL A 46 0.85 5.93 27.52
C VAL A 46 0.13 7.12 28.16
N GLU A 47 -0.49 6.92 29.32
CA GLU A 47 -1.21 7.96 30.06
C GLU A 47 -0.30 9.14 30.42
N ASP A 48 0.94 8.88 30.82
CA ASP A 48 1.93 9.92 31.14
C ASP A 48 2.22 10.81 29.92
N PHE A 49 2.33 10.21 28.73
CA PHE A 49 2.49 10.97 27.47
C PHE A 49 1.25 11.82 27.14
N VAL A 50 0.04 11.27 27.31
CA VAL A 50 -1.20 12.01 27.06
C VAL A 50 -1.33 13.20 28.02
N VAL A 51 -1.02 13.01 29.30
CA VAL A 51 -1.10 14.07 30.32
C VAL A 51 -0.10 15.19 30.03
N ALA A 52 1.12 14.87 29.59
CA ALA A 52 2.08 15.91 29.18
C ALA A 52 1.56 16.75 27.99
N MET A 53 0.90 16.12 27.02
CA MET A 53 0.28 16.81 25.88
C MET A 53 -0.91 17.68 26.31
N GLU A 54 -1.77 17.18 27.20
CA GLU A 54 -2.92 17.90 27.78
C GLU A 54 -2.45 19.13 28.56
N ASP A 55 -1.47 18.98 29.45
CA ASP A 55 -0.95 20.08 30.28
C ASP A 55 -0.25 21.18 29.47
N ALA A 56 0.50 20.81 28.44
CA ALA A 56 1.26 21.77 27.63
C ALA A 56 0.39 22.53 26.61
N SER A 57 -0.75 21.94 26.21
CA SER A 57 -1.69 22.54 25.27
C SER A 57 -2.88 23.22 25.94
N GLY A 58 -3.22 22.82 27.17
CA GLY A 58 -4.45 23.22 27.85
C GLY A 58 -5.72 22.58 27.29
N ARG A 59 -5.59 21.59 26.41
CA ARG A 59 -6.71 20.93 25.71
C ARG A 59 -7.09 19.63 26.42
N ASP A 60 -8.38 19.42 26.66
CA ASP A 60 -8.89 18.14 27.18
C ASP A 60 -8.75 17.03 26.11
N LEU A 61 -7.98 15.99 26.45
CA LEU A 61 -7.72 14.83 25.62
C LEU A 61 -8.40 13.56 26.19
N SER A 62 -9.35 13.71 27.10
CA SER A 62 -10.05 12.59 27.76
C SER A 62 -10.74 11.65 26.79
N GLN A 63 -11.50 12.16 25.81
CA GLN A 63 -12.11 11.31 24.79
C GLN A 63 -11.06 10.73 23.83
N PHE A 64 -9.99 11.47 23.53
CA PHE A 64 -8.92 11.01 22.64
C PHE A 64 -8.25 9.72 23.13
N ARG A 65 -8.21 9.49 24.46
CA ARG A 65 -7.71 8.25 25.09
C ARG A 65 -8.44 6.99 24.59
N LEU A 66 -9.63 7.10 23.97
CA LEU A 66 -10.32 5.98 23.32
C LEU A 66 -9.49 5.33 22.20
N TRP A 67 -8.59 6.06 21.53
CA TRP A 67 -7.69 5.52 20.51
C TRP A 67 -6.75 4.42 21.04
N TYR A 68 -6.42 4.46 22.34
CA TYR A 68 -5.60 3.45 23.01
C TYR A 68 -6.41 2.30 23.61
N ARG A 69 -7.72 2.49 23.79
CA ARG A 69 -8.60 1.52 24.47
C ARG A 69 -9.47 0.71 23.50
N GLN A 70 -9.82 1.27 22.35
CA GLN A 70 -10.69 0.64 21.37
C GLN A 70 -9.89 0.10 20.18
N SER A 71 -9.96 -1.21 19.96
CA SER A 71 -9.51 -1.84 18.72
C SER A 71 -10.47 -1.60 17.56
N GLY A 72 -10.02 -1.89 16.34
CA GLY A 72 -10.80 -1.69 15.11
C GLY A 72 -10.36 -0.44 14.34
N THR A 73 -10.89 -0.34 13.13
CA THR A 73 -10.74 0.80 12.23
C THR A 73 -12.11 1.48 12.14
N PRO A 74 -12.23 2.76 12.54
CA PRO A 74 -13.49 3.49 12.40
C PRO A 74 -13.91 3.61 10.94
N LEU A 75 -15.22 3.68 10.69
CA LEU A 75 -15.82 4.03 9.42
C LEU A 75 -16.31 5.48 9.54
N LEU A 76 -15.91 6.33 8.61
CA LEU A 76 -16.36 7.70 8.44
C LEU A 76 -17.21 7.77 7.17
N GLU A 77 -18.52 7.79 7.34
CA GLU A 77 -19.49 7.97 6.28
C GLU A 77 -19.70 9.48 6.06
N VAL A 78 -19.63 9.94 4.81
CA VAL A 78 -19.80 11.34 4.45
C VAL A 78 -20.80 11.46 3.30
N GLN A 79 -21.72 12.41 3.43
CA GLN A 79 -22.66 12.79 2.37
C GLN A 79 -22.56 14.27 2.10
N SER A 80 -22.73 14.66 0.84
CA SER A 80 -22.73 16.05 0.41
C SER A 80 -24.09 16.46 -0.17
N SER A 81 -24.38 17.76 -0.09
CA SER A 81 -25.49 18.36 -0.83
C SER A 81 -25.18 19.81 -1.19
N PHE A 82 -25.35 20.15 -2.46
CA PHE A 82 -25.25 21.53 -2.96
C PHE A 82 -26.64 22.17 -3.10
N ASP A 83 -26.82 23.36 -2.54
CA ASP A 83 -27.99 24.21 -2.76
C ASP A 83 -27.59 25.41 -3.62
N ASP A 84 -27.92 25.35 -4.91
CA ASP A 84 -27.65 26.39 -5.90
C ASP A 84 -28.34 27.72 -5.58
N LYS A 85 -29.52 27.71 -4.94
CA LYS A 85 -30.25 28.94 -4.60
C LYS A 85 -29.67 29.63 -3.39
N ALA A 86 -29.25 28.85 -2.40
CA ALA A 86 -28.63 29.36 -1.18
C ALA A 86 -27.11 29.59 -1.33
N HIS A 87 -26.50 29.08 -2.42
CA HIS A 87 -25.05 29.04 -2.62
C HIS A 87 -24.32 28.40 -1.43
N THR A 88 -24.83 27.25 -0.98
CA THR A 88 -24.28 26.52 0.16
C THR A 88 -23.95 25.07 -0.21
N TYR A 89 -22.81 24.60 0.28
CA TYR A 89 -22.41 23.19 0.21
C TYR A 89 -22.39 22.61 1.62
N THR A 90 -23.15 21.55 1.84
CA THR A 90 -23.25 20.89 3.16
C THR A 90 -22.55 19.55 3.11
N LEU A 91 -21.70 19.26 4.09
CA LEU A 91 -21.13 17.94 4.32
C LEU A 91 -21.67 17.39 5.65
N SER A 92 -22.33 16.24 5.59
CA SER A 92 -22.82 15.51 6.76
C SER A 92 -21.89 14.34 7.03
N PHE A 93 -21.44 14.22 8.27
CA PHE A 93 -20.47 13.21 8.71
C PHE A 93 -21.12 12.28 9.71
N LYS A 94 -20.79 10.99 9.60
CA LYS A 94 -21.18 9.98 10.57
C LYS A 94 -20.01 9.05 10.83
N GLN A 95 -19.72 8.80 12.11
CA GLN A 95 -18.69 7.85 12.51
C GLN A 95 -19.27 6.64 13.23
N SER A 96 -18.70 5.49 12.93
CA SER A 96 -18.95 4.25 13.66
C SER A 96 -17.68 3.40 13.73
N CYS A 97 -17.67 2.36 14.56
CA CYS A 97 -16.59 1.39 14.55
C CYS A 97 -17.17 -0.02 14.76
N PRO A 98 -16.92 -0.97 13.84
CA PRO A 98 -17.41 -2.33 14.00
C PRO A 98 -16.89 -3.01 15.27
N ASP A 99 -17.71 -3.91 15.82
CA ASP A 99 -17.29 -4.79 16.89
C ASP A 99 -16.05 -5.62 16.49
N THR A 100 -15.20 -5.87 17.47
CA THR A 100 -13.99 -6.71 17.30
C THR A 100 -14.00 -7.83 18.33
N PRO A 101 -13.29 -8.96 18.11
CA PRO A 101 -13.24 -10.04 19.09
C PRO A 101 -12.88 -9.52 20.50
N GLY A 102 -13.78 -9.75 21.47
CA GLY A 102 -13.60 -9.32 22.86
C GLY A 102 -13.91 -7.85 23.16
N GLN A 103 -14.30 -7.02 22.18
CA GLN A 103 -14.73 -5.64 22.41
C GLN A 103 -15.96 -5.28 21.58
N LYS A 104 -17.06 -4.99 22.26
CA LYS A 104 -18.35 -4.57 21.70
C LYS A 104 -18.68 -3.13 22.08
N ASP A 105 -19.76 -2.59 21.52
CA ASP A 105 -20.36 -1.31 21.92
C ASP A 105 -19.38 -0.13 21.83
N LYS A 106 -18.68 -0.05 20.69
CA LYS A 106 -17.67 0.98 20.42
C LYS A 106 -18.23 2.40 20.57
N LYS A 107 -17.47 3.27 21.21
CA LYS A 107 -17.80 4.69 21.40
C LYS A 107 -17.22 5.56 20.27
N PRO A 108 -17.84 6.71 19.96
CA PRO A 108 -17.28 7.68 19.02
C PRO A 108 -15.86 8.10 19.40
N PHE A 109 -14.98 8.16 18.41
CA PHE A 109 -13.62 8.63 18.56
C PHE A 109 -13.56 10.14 18.39
N VAL A 110 -12.43 10.75 18.76
CA VAL A 110 -12.08 12.10 18.31
C VAL A 110 -11.38 11.95 16.96
N LEU A 111 -12.01 12.42 15.88
CA LEU A 111 -11.49 12.37 14.52
C LEU A 111 -11.18 13.79 14.01
N PRO A 112 -9.90 14.17 13.83
CA PRO A 112 -9.57 15.37 13.07
C PRO A 112 -9.76 15.09 11.57
N VAL A 113 -10.85 15.58 10.99
CA VAL A 113 -11.18 15.45 9.57
C VAL A 113 -10.72 16.70 8.85
N LYS A 114 -9.52 16.63 8.27
CA LYS A 114 -8.95 17.70 7.44
C LYS A 114 -9.58 17.66 6.04
N LEU A 115 -10.07 18.79 5.53
CA LEU A 115 -10.80 18.83 4.27
C LEU A 115 -10.60 20.13 3.48
N GLY A 116 -10.79 20.03 2.17
CA GLY A 116 -10.84 21.12 1.18
C GLY A 116 -12.02 20.94 0.21
N LEU A 117 -12.30 21.95 -0.62
CA LEU A 117 -13.24 21.87 -1.73
C LEU A 117 -12.55 22.28 -3.02
N VAL A 118 -12.56 21.41 -4.03
CA VAL A 118 -11.95 21.67 -5.34
C VAL A 118 -13.05 22.12 -6.30
N GLY A 119 -12.94 23.37 -6.78
CA GLY A 119 -13.87 23.97 -7.72
C GLY A 119 -13.80 23.32 -9.11
N ALA A 120 -14.79 23.61 -9.96
CA ALA A 120 -14.86 23.08 -11.32
C ALA A 120 -13.68 23.51 -12.22
N ASP A 121 -13.03 24.62 -11.91
CA ASP A 121 -11.81 25.10 -12.58
C ASP A 121 -10.52 24.53 -11.99
N GLY A 122 -10.63 23.66 -10.98
CA GLY A 122 -9.51 23.04 -10.28
C GLY A 122 -8.92 23.89 -9.15
N SER A 123 -9.45 25.09 -8.88
CA SER A 123 -8.97 25.92 -7.76
C SER A 123 -9.56 25.46 -6.43
N ASP A 124 -8.80 25.61 -5.33
CA ASP A 124 -9.37 25.41 -4.00
C ASP A 124 -10.33 26.55 -3.65
N LEU A 125 -11.51 26.21 -3.11
CA LEU A 125 -12.49 27.17 -2.64
C LEU A 125 -12.21 27.61 -1.21
N VAL A 126 -12.55 28.87 -0.91
CA VAL A 126 -12.55 29.41 0.46
C VAL A 126 -13.70 28.80 1.26
N LEU A 127 -13.40 28.29 2.46
CA LEU A 127 -14.31 27.50 3.28
C LEU A 127 -14.89 28.27 4.46
N ASN A 128 -14.26 29.39 4.86
CA ASN A 128 -14.66 30.18 6.01
C ASN A 128 -14.40 31.68 5.82
N SER A 129 -14.79 32.50 6.81
CA SER A 129 -14.60 33.96 6.77
C SER A 129 -13.14 34.42 6.90
N GLU A 130 -12.24 33.53 7.32
CA GLU A 130 -10.80 33.83 7.49
C GLU A 130 -10.04 33.72 6.16
N GLY A 131 -10.68 33.15 5.12
CA GLY A 131 -10.08 32.96 3.81
C GLY A 131 -9.40 31.60 3.65
N ASP A 132 -9.59 30.68 4.60
CA ASP A 132 -8.96 29.37 4.55
C ASP A 132 -9.55 28.52 3.42
N THR A 133 -8.69 27.87 2.65
CA THR A 133 -9.07 26.89 1.63
C THR A 133 -9.04 25.45 2.14
N GLU A 134 -8.66 25.29 3.40
CA GLU A 134 -8.48 24.01 4.07
C GLU A 134 -8.81 24.18 5.56
N ILE A 135 -9.67 23.31 6.09
CA ILE A 135 -10.09 23.36 7.50
C ILE A 135 -10.03 21.96 8.13
N VAL A 136 -10.07 21.91 9.46
CA VAL A 136 -10.18 20.67 10.22
C VAL A 136 -11.51 20.67 10.96
N LEU A 137 -12.40 19.72 10.62
CA LEU A 137 -13.55 19.39 11.43
C LEU A 137 -13.12 18.40 12.51
N GLU A 138 -13.34 18.74 13.78
CA GLU A 138 -13.14 17.80 14.88
C GLU A 138 -14.43 17.06 15.18
N LEU A 139 -14.58 15.88 14.57
CA LEU A 139 -15.75 15.03 14.80
C LEU A 139 -15.57 14.23 16.10
N THR A 140 -16.29 14.64 17.15
CA THR A 140 -16.29 13.99 18.47
C THR A 140 -17.56 13.19 18.75
N GLU A 141 -18.68 13.58 18.15
CA GLU A 141 -19.96 12.91 18.25
C GLU A 141 -20.15 11.86 17.16
N ALA A 142 -21.21 11.06 17.27
CA ALA A 142 -21.53 10.05 16.27
C ALA A 142 -21.85 10.65 14.90
N GLU A 143 -22.43 11.85 14.89
CA GLU A 143 -22.86 12.56 13.69
C GLU A 143 -22.60 14.07 13.88
N ASP A 144 -22.20 14.74 12.81
CA ASP A 144 -22.06 16.21 12.76
C ASP A 144 -22.21 16.69 11.30
N LEU A 145 -22.34 17.99 11.09
CA LEU A 145 -22.37 18.57 9.75
C LEU A 145 -21.66 19.91 9.71
N ILE A 146 -21.17 20.27 8.53
CA ILE A 146 -20.68 21.62 8.22
C ILE A 146 -21.43 22.17 7.02
N VAL A 147 -21.72 23.47 7.07
CA VAL A 147 -22.33 24.21 5.96
C VAL A 147 -21.34 25.28 5.52
N ILE A 148 -20.90 25.17 4.27
CA ILE A 148 -19.97 26.11 3.65
C ILE A 148 -20.79 27.04 2.77
N SER A 149 -20.77 28.33 3.08
CA SER A 149 -21.49 29.37 2.34
C SER A 149 -20.66 29.94 1.19
N ASN A 150 -21.32 30.69 0.30
CA ASN A 150 -20.70 31.36 -0.85
C ASN A 150 -20.07 30.41 -1.88
N VAL A 151 -20.66 29.22 -2.03
CA VAL A 151 -20.26 28.23 -3.04
C VAL A 151 -21.12 28.47 -4.28
N SER A 152 -20.52 29.01 -5.35
CA SER A 152 -21.26 29.42 -6.56
C SER A 152 -21.58 28.29 -7.53
N SER A 153 -20.87 27.16 -7.41
CA SER A 153 -21.04 25.97 -8.24
C SER A 153 -20.65 24.74 -7.43
N GLU A 154 -21.28 23.60 -7.73
CA GLU A 154 -21.00 22.34 -7.04
C GLU A 154 -19.51 21.96 -7.11
N PRO A 155 -18.80 21.90 -5.96
CA PRO A 155 -17.40 21.50 -5.89
C PRO A 155 -17.26 20.00 -5.61
N VAL A 156 -16.04 19.49 -5.79
CA VAL A 156 -15.68 18.13 -5.36
C VAL A 156 -14.97 18.21 -4.01
N PRO A 157 -15.41 17.48 -2.97
CA PRO A 157 -14.80 17.57 -1.66
C PRO A 157 -13.51 16.75 -1.61
N SER A 158 -12.45 17.36 -1.10
CA SER A 158 -11.18 16.70 -0.80
C SER A 158 -11.18 16.34 0.69
N LEU A 159 -11.55 15.10 1.01
CA LEU A 159 -11.79 14.63 2.38
C LEU A 159 -10.57 13.91 2.96
N LEU A 160 -10.36 14.01 4.27
CA LEU A 160 -9.24 13.40 5.00
C LEU A 160 -7.84 13.75 4.45
N ARG A 161 -7.64 14.99 3.98
CA ARG A 161 -6.36 15.49 3.45
C ARG A 161 -5.17 15.09 4.33
N GLY A 162 -4.11 14.60 3.71
CA GLY A 162 -2.91 14.09 4.39
C GLY A 162 -3.15 12.91 5.35
N LEU A 163 -4.18 12.09 5.11
CA LEU A 163 -4.62 11.00 5.99
C LEU A 163 -4.82 11.48 7.45
N SER A 164 -5.58 12.56 7.61
CA SER A 164 -5.72 13.26 8.89
C SER A 164 -6.21 12.39 10.06
N ALA A 165 -6.93 11.29 9.78
CA ALA A 165 -7.26 10.24 10.75
C ALA A 165 -7.19 8.83 10.13
N PRO A 166 -6.77 7.79 10.89
CA PRO A 166 -6.66 6.42 10.39
C PRO A 166 -8.02 5.71 10.39
N VAL A 167 -8.91 6.14 9.49
CA VAL A 167 -10.29 5.65 9.33
C VAL A 167 -10.52 5.12 7.91
N LYS A 168 -11.60 4.36 7.72
CA LYS A 168 -12.13 4.06 6.40
C LYS A 168 -13.07 5.18 5.99
N LEU A 169 -12.79 5.86 4.90
CA LEU A 169 -13.71 6.83 4.30
C LEU A 169 -14.76 6.10 3.46
N ASP A 170 -16.02 6.44 3.66
CA ASP A 170 -17.13 6.07 2.81
C ASP A 170 -17.82 7.34 2.29
N TYR A 171 -17.39 7.78 1.11
CA TYR A 171 -18.00 8.86 0.36
C TYR A 171 -18.22 8.36 -1.08
N PRO A 172 -19.41 8.57 -1.65
CA PRO A 172 -19.79 7.99 -2.95
C PRO A 172 -19.23 8.80 -4.13
N TYR A 173 -17.90 8.96 -4.21
CA TYR A 173 -17.27 9.63 -5.34
C TYR A 173 -17.63 8.94 -6.66
N THR A 174 -17.99 9.76 -7.65
CA THR A 174 -18.12 9.35 -9.04
C THR A 174 -16.75 9.22 -9.71
N VAL A 175 -16.70 8.54 -10.85
CA VAL A 175 -15.48 8.41 -11.66
C VAL A 175 -14.95 9.79 -12.07
N ASP A 176 -15.84 10.70 -12.47
CA ASP A 176 -15.49 12.06 -12.89
C ASP A 176 -14.93 12.89 -11.73
N GLU A 177 -15.51 12.76 -10.52
CA GLU A 177 -14.98 13.43 -9.32
C GLU A 177 -13.59 12.91 -8.93
N LEU A 178 -13.36 11.60 -9.00
CA LEU A 178 -12.02 11.03 -8.71
C LEU A 178 -10.99 11.48 -9.75
N ALA A 179 -11.35 11.50 -11.03
CA ALA A 179 -10.50 12.02 -12.10
C ALA A 179 -10.21 13.51 -11.90
N HIS A 180 -11.21 14.29 -11.47
CA HIS A 180 -11.06 15.71 -11.16
C HIS A 180 -10.09 15.96 -10.01
N LEU A 181 -10.23 15.22 -8.89
CA LEU A 181 -9.32 15.32 -7.75
C LEU A 181 -7.89 14.88 -8.12
N MET A 182 -7.74 13.78 -8.84
CA MET A 182 -6.45 13.31 -9.34
C MET A 182 -5.71 14.38 -10.18
N ALA A 183 -6.46 15.11 -11.00
CA ALA A 183 -5.92 16.17 -11.85
C ALA A 183 -5.66 17.49 -11.10
N ASN A 184 -6.50 17.86 -10.13
CA ASN A 184 -6.57 19.25 -9.66
C ASN A 184 -6.40 19.45 -8.14
N ASP A 185 -6.54 18.43 -7.30
CA ASP A 185 -6.48 18.62 -5.85
C ASP A 185 -5.12 19.18 -5.43
N SER A 186 -5.10 20.17 -4.54
CA SER A 186 -3.86 20.76 -4.04
C SER A 186 -3.15 19.88 -3.00
N ASP A 187 -3.88 18.96 -2.35
CA ASP A 187 -3.30 18.00 -1.42
C ASP A 187 -2.73 16.80 -2.20
N GLY A 188 -1.39 16.70 -2.25
CA GLY A 188 -0.70 15.65 -2.99
C GLY A 188 -1.03 14.23 -2.52
N PHE A 189 -1.41 14.05 -1.25
CA PHE A 189 -1.89 12.76 -0.75
C PHE A 189 -3.27 12.43 -1.35
N ASN A 190 -4.22 13.34 -1.33
CA ASN A 190 -5.56 13.10 -1.90
C ASN A 190 -5.55 13.03 -3.44
N ARG A 191 -4.64 13.71 -4.13
CA ARG A 191 -4.41 13.44 -5.57
C ARG A 191 -4.05 11.98 -5.80
N TRP A 192 -3.10 11.47 -5.01
CA TRP A 192 -2.69 10.08 -5.06
C TRP A 192 -3.84 9.14 -4.66
N ASP A 193 -4.54 9.41 -3.57
CA ASP A 193 -5.62 8.56 -3.08
C ASP A 193 -6.80 8.50 -4.07
N ALA A 194 -7.13 9.62 -4.73
CA ALA A 194 -8.11 9.66 -5.80
C ALA A 194 -7.69 8.78 -7.00
N CYS A 195 -6.41 8.82 -7.39
CA CYS A 195 -5.84 7.94 -8.40
C CYS A 195 -5.94 6.46 -7.98
N GLN A 196 -5.66 6.15 -6.71
CA GLN A 196 -5.77 4.78 -6.18
C GLN A 196 -7.23 4.31 -6.14
N ALA A 197 -8.17 5.15 -5.71
CA ALA A 197 -9.59 4.85 -5.64
C ALA A 197 -10.18 4.60 -7.05
N LEU A 198 -9.84 5.46 -8.01
CA LEU A 198 -10.23 5.29 -9.42
C LEU A 198 -9.70 3.96 -9.97
N SER A 199 -8.40 3.73 -9.83
CA SER A 199 -7.74 2.50 -10.28
C SER A 199 -8.32 1.25 -9.61
N LEU A 200 -8.63 1.34 -8.32
CA LEU A 200 -9.20 0.24 -7.55
C LEU A 200 -10.62 -0.11 -8.03
N GLY A 201 -11.45 0.89 -8.34
CA GLY A 201 -12.78 0.68 -8.91
C GLY A 201 -12.71 -0.10 -10.21
N VAL A 202 -11.84 0.32 -11.13
CA VAL A 202 -11.57 -0.35 -12.41
C VAL A 202 -11.06 -1.78 -12.20
N LEU A 203 -10.07 -1.97 -11.33
CA LEU A 203 -9.50 -3.30 -11.05
C LEU A 203 -10.52 -4.27 -10.45
N LYS A 204 -11.37 -3.81 -9.54
CA LYS A 204 -12.46 -4.63 -8.96
C LYS A 204 -13.44 -5.07 -10.03
N GLN A 205 -13.89 -4.15 -10.88
CA GLN A 205 -14.81 -4.47 -11.97
C GLN A 205 -14.20 -5.48 -12.95
N LEU A 206 -12.96 -5.27 -13.36
CA LEU A 206 -12.26 -6.18 -14.28
C LEU A 206 -11.95 -7.54 -13.66
N ALA A 207 -11.72 -7.63 -12.35
CA ALA A 207 -11.59 -8.92 -11.68
C ALA A 207 -12.92 -9.69 -11.70
N VAL A 208 -14.05 -9.01 -11.54
CA VAL A 208 -15.38 -9.63 -11.70
C VAL A 208 -15.61 -10.08 -13.14
N ASP A 209 -15.23 -9.27 -14.13
CA ASP A 209 -15.41 -9.63 -15.53
C ASP A 209 -14.50 -10.80 -15.96
N SER A 210 -13.24 -10.83 -15.49
CA SER A 210 -12.32 -11.96 -15.67
C SER A 210 -12.88 -13.24 -15.06
N LEU A 211 -13.37 -13.18 -13.82
CA LEU A 211 -13.99 -14.32 -13.14
C LEU A 211 -15.18 -14.91 -13.92
N ASN A 212 -15.94 -14.05 -14.60
CA ASN A 212 -17.09 -14.42 -15.42
C ASN A 212 -16.73 -14.74 -16.88
N ASN A 213 -15.44 -14.80 -17.24
CA ASN A 213 -14.93 -15.01 -18.59
C ASN A 213 -15.50 -14.02 -19.62
N LYS A 214 -15.73 -12.77 -19.19
CA LYS A 214 -16.10 -11.68 -20.09
C LYS A 214 -14.83 -11.06 -20.68
N GLU A 215 -14.97 -10.46 -21.85
CA GLU A 215 -13.90 -9.68 -22.46
C GLU A 215 -13.54 -8.49 -21.57
N LEU A 216 -12.26 -8.37 -21.24
CA LEU A 216 -11.75 -7.26 -20.45
C LEU A 216 -11.60 -6.04 -21.36
N SER A 217 -12.13 -4.90 -20.92
CA SER A 217 -12.01 -3.62 -21.62
C SER A 217 -11.73 -2.50 -20.63
N LEU A 218 -10.77 -1.64 -20.97
CA LEU A 218 -10.42 -0.49 -20.14
C LEU A 218 -11.16 0.74 -20.66
N ASP A 219 -11.82 1.47 -19.76
CA ASP A 219 -12.48 2.73 -20.11
C ASP A 219 -11.46 3.86 -20.35
N GLY A 220 -11.89 4.89 -21.07
CA GLY A 220 -11.03 6.01 -21.45
C GLY A 220 -10.61 6.90 -20.28
N HIS A 221 -11.39 6.97 -19.18
CA HIS A 221 -11.13 7.93 -18.11
C HIS A 221 -9.81 7.64 -17.41
N LEU A 222 -9.51 6.36 -17.12
CA LEU A 222 -8.22 6.02 -16.50
C LEU A 222 -7.04 6.30 -17.45
N ILE A 223 -7.21 6.05 -18.75
CA ILE A 223 -6.18 6.32 -19.77
C ILE A 223 -5.92 7.82 -19.85
N ASP A 224 -6.96 8.64 -19.93
CA ASP A 224 -6.86 10.09 -20.06
C ASP A 224 -6.31 10.73 -18.79
N ALA A 225 -6.69 10.22 -17.61
CA ALA A 225 -6.13 10.67 -16.34
C ALA A 225 -4.62 10.37 -16.24
N PHE A 226 -4.19 9.16 -16.62
CA PHE A 226 -2.77 8.80 -16.66
C PHE A 226 -2.01 9.60 -17.74
N ARG A 227 -2.64 9.90 -18.87
CA ARG A 227 -2.07 10.77 -19.91
C ARG A 227 -1.77 12.16 -19.36
N GLY A 228 -2.74 12.77 -18.67
CA GLY A 228 -2.58 14.07 -18.03
C GLY A 228 -1.40 14.11 -17.05
N LEU A 229 -1.23 13.06 -16.23
CA LEU A 229 -0.08 12.95 -15.33
C LEU A 229 1.27 12.86 -16.05
N LEU A 230 1.35 12.09 -17.14
CA LEU A 230 2.58 11.90 -17.90
C LEU A 230 2.96 13.14 -18.72
N GLU A 231 1.98 13.94 -19.14
CA GLU A 231 2.19 15.14 -19.96
C GLU A 231 2.43 16.40 -19.12
N ASP A 232 2.04 16.42 -17.84
CA ASP A 232 2.26 17.55 -16.93
C ASP A 232 3.65 17.53 -16.28
N SER A 233 4.61 18.18 -16.96
CA SER A 233 5.98 18.34 -16.46
C SER A 233 6.14 19.26 -15.24
N SER A 234 5.07 19.90 -14.74
CA SER A 234 5.13 20.75 -13.55
C SER A 234 4.98 19.97 -12.23
N LEU A 235 4.48 18.73 -12.31
CA LEU A 235 4.26 17.88 -11.15
C LEU A 235 5.57 17.34 -10.57
N ASP A 236 5.57 17.08 -9.24
CA ASP A 236 6.69 16.39 -8.58
C ASP A 236 6.83 14.96 -9.16
N PRO A 237 7.98 14.60 -9.76
CA PRO A 237 8.21 13.27 -10.29
C PRO A 237 8.01 12.14 -9.26
N ALA A 238 8.31 12.38 -7.98
CA ALA A 238 8.08 11.38 -6.94
C ALA A 238 6.58 11.09 -6.74
N MET A 239 5.75 12.14 -6.77
CA MET A 239 4.30 12.00 -6.69
C MET A 239 3.75 11.27 -7.92
N VAL A 240 4.14 11.67 -9.12
CA VAL A 240 3.71 11.01 -10.37
C VAL A 240 4.10 9.54 -10.36
N ALA A 241 5.32 9.21 -9.93
CA ALA A 241 5.77 7.82 -9.82
C ALA A 241 4.93 6.98 -8.85
N LEU A 242 4.39 7.57 -7.78
CA LEU A 242 3.49 6.89 -6.84
C LEU A 242 2.08 6.75 -7.42
N MET A 243 1.58 7.76 -8.15
CA MET A 243 0.26 7.71 -8.80
C MET A 243 0.22 6.70 -9.94
N LEU A 244 1.33 6.50 -10.65
CA LEU A 244 1.47 5.44 -11.66
C LEU A 244 1.48 4.03 -11.06
N GLN A 245 1.58 3.86 -9.74
CA GLN A 245 1.54 2.55 -9.11
C GLN A 245 0.11 2.08 -8.87
N LEU A 246 -0.40 1.28 -9.81
CA LEU A 246 -1.69 0.59 -9.62
C LEU A 246 -1.71 -0.20 -8.30
N PRO A 247 -2.86 -0.22 -7.60
CA PRO A 247 -3.07 -1.03 -6.41
C PRO A 247 -2.45 -2.44 -6.53
N PRO A 248 -1.61 -2.86 -5.55
CA PRO A 248 -0.98 -4.17 -5.61
C PRO A 248 -2.00 -5.29 -5.36
N GLU A 249 -1.73 -6.49 -5.85
CA GLU A 249 -2.62 -7.65 -5.67
C GLU A 249 -2.91 -7.94 -4.20
N ALA A 250 -1.92 -7.75 -3.31
CA ALA A 250 -2.11 -7.92 -1.87
C ALA A 250 -3.20 -7.02 -1.28
N LEU A 251 -3.34 -5.78 -1.79
CA LEU A 251 -4.40 -4.86 -1.40
C LEU A 251 -5.76 -5.31 -1.98
N LEU A 252 -5.78 -5.75 -3.24
CA LEU A 252 -6.98 -6.31 -3.86
C LEU A 252 -7.49 -7.54 -3.09
N TYR A 253 -6.59 -8.41 -2.62
CA TYR A 253 -6.92 -9.56 -1.77
C TYR A 253 -7.49 -9.13 -0.42
N GLU A 254 -6.94 -8.07 0.18
CA GLU A 254 -7.43 -7.55 1.45
C GLU A 254 -8.85 -7.00 1.34
N LEU A 255 -9.14 -6.30 0.24
CA LEU A 255 -10.42 -5.65 -0.01
C LEU A 255 -11.48 -6.58 -0.61
N ALA A 256 -11.09 -7.74 -1.15
CA ALA A 256 -12.02 -8.71 -1.69
C ALA A 256 -12.86 -9.37 -0.57
N GLU A 257 -14.15 -9.58 -0.87
CA GLU A 257 -15.04 -10.43 -0.08
C GLU A 257 -14.62 -11.90 -0.23
N VAL A 258 -14.49 -12.34 -1.49
CA VAL A 258 -13.93 -13.64 -1.87
C VAL A 258 -12.74 -13.42 -2.81
N ILE A 259 -11.59 -13.99 -2.45
CA ILE A 259 -10.34 -13.86 -3.19
C ILE A 259 -10.30 -14.91 -4.30
N ASN A 260 -10.21 -14.44 -5.54
CA ASN A 260 -9.83 -15.25 -6.70
C ASN A 260 -8.45 -14.80 -7.22
N PRO A 261 -7.38 -15.59 -7.00
CA PRO A 261 -6.03 -15.23 -7.41
C PRO A 261 -5.86 -14.93 -8.89
N GLU A 262 -6.40 -15.79 -9.76
CA GLU A 262 -6.27 -15.68 -11.21
C GLU A 262 -7.01 -14.44 -11.71
N ALA A 263 -8.26 -14.24 -11.30
CA ALA A 263 -9.05 -13.11 -11.76
C ALA A 263 -8.46 -11.74 -11.34
N ILE A 264 -7.90 -11.67 -10.13
CA ILE A 264 -7.21 -10.46 -9.64
C ILE A 264 -5.91 -10.23 -10.43
N HIS A 265 -5.13 -11.30 -10.67
CA HIS A 265 -3.89 -11.21 -11.43
C HIS A 265 -4.13 -10.81 -12.89
N ASP A 266 -5.13 -11.41 -13.53
CA ASP A 266 -5.53 -11.15 -14.90
C ASP A 266 -6.02 -9.71 -15.07
N ALA A 267 -6.90 -9.25 -14.18
CA ALA A 267 -7.38 -7.87 -14.20
C ALA A 267 -6.24 -6.86 -14.07
N ARG A 268 -5.33 -7.07 -13.11
CA ARG A 268 -4.19 -6.17 -12.90
C ARG A 268 -3.22 -6.20 -14.08
N THR A 269 -2.91 -7.38 -14.60
CA THR A 269 -2.04 -7.54 -15.77
C THR A 269 -2.65 -6.86 -17.00
N PHE A 270 -3.95 -7.05 -17.22
CA PHE A 270 -4.68 -6.41 -18.31
C PHE A 270 -4.62 -4.88 -18.22
N VAL A 271 -4.96 -4.28 -17.07
CA VAL A 271 -4.93 -2.81 -16.92
C VAL A 271 -3.53 -2.27 -17.18
N ARG A 272 -2.49 -2.92 -16.64
CA ARG A 272 -1.10 -2.49 -16.88
C ARG A 272 -0.73 -2.50 -18.36
N THR A 273 -1.06 -3.59 -19.06
CA THR A 273 -0.76 -3.73 -20.49
C THR A 273 -1.58 -2.77 -21.35
N ALA A 274 -2.86 -2.57 -21.01
CA ALA A 274 -3.74 -1.62 -21.70
C ALA A 274 -3.24 -0.17 -21.57
N LEU A 275 -2.87 0.25 -20.36
CA LEU A 275 -2.23 1.56 -20.13
C LEU A 275 -0.91 1.68 -20.88
N ALA A 276 -0.05 0.66 -20.80
CA ALA A 276 1.22 0.65 -21.51
C ALA A 276 1.05 0.83 -23.02
N GLY A 277 0.09 0.13 -23.63
CA GLY A 277 -0.17 0.25 -25.06
C GLY A 277 -0.80 1.59 -25.45
N ALA A 278 -1.75 2.10 -24.66
CA ALA A 278 -2.45 3.36 -24.95
C ALA A 278 -1.57 4.61 -24.73
N LEU A 279 -0.53 4.49 -23.91
CA LEU A 279 0.35 5.58 -23.47
C LEU A 279 1.82 5.35 -23.82
N GLU A 280 2.12 4.43 -24.75
CA GLU A 280 3.50 4.02 -25.07
C GLU A 280 4.39 5.23 -25.39
N SER A 281 3.92 6.15 -26.24
CA SER A 281 4.65 7.37 -26.61
C SER A 281 4.92 8.28 -25.42
N GLN A 282 3.93 8.50 -24.56
CA GLN A 282 4.07 9.32 -23.35
C GLN A 282 5.05 8.68 -22.35
N LEU A 283 4.90 7.37 -22.11
CA LEU A 283 5.78 6.62 -21.22
C LEU A 283 7.23 6.63 -21.73
N LEU A 284 7.44 6.48 -23.03
CA LEU A 284 8.77 6.56 -23.64
C LEU A 284 9.36 7.96 -23.46
N SER A 285 8.58 9.01 -23.72
CA SER A 285 9.02 10.40 -23.53
C SER A 285 9.42 10.68 -22.08
N VAL A 286 8.63 10.20 -21.11
CA VAL A 286 8.94 10.31 -19.67
C VAL A 286 10.21 9.55 -19.33
N TYR A 287 10.37 8.31 -19.81
CA TYR A 287 11.58 7.53 -19.61
C TYR A 287 12.81 8.27 -20.14
N GLU A 288 12.79 8.72 -21.40
CA GLU A 288 13.92 9.41 -22.04
C GLU A 288 14.27 10.73 -21.34
N THR A 289 13.25 11.51 -20.96
CA THR A 289 13.43 12.78 -20.24
C THR A 289 14.12 12.59 -18.90
N HIS A 290 13.79 11.51 -18.17
CA HIS A 290 14.36 11.22 -16.86
C HIS A 290 15.56 10.27 -16.89
N ASN A 291 15.87 9.67 -18.04
CA ASN A 291 17.07 8.86 -18.26
C ASN A 291 18.30 9.75 -18.55
N THR A 292 18.54 10.68 -17.65
CA THR A 292 19.73 11.54 -17.65
C THR A 292 20.80 10.93 -16.75
N CYS A 293 22.07 11.26 -17.01
CA CYS A 293 23.22 10.79 -16.22
C CYS A 293 23.87 11.96 -15.46
N PRO A 294 23.15 12.61 -14.51
CA PRO A 294 23.81 13.50 -13.56
C PRO A 294 24.70 12.67 -12.63
N GLU A 295 25.70 13.30 -12.02
CA GLU A 295 26.47 12.66 -10.95
C GLU A 295 25.51 12.16 -9.85
N TYR A 296 25.63 10.88 -9.49
CA TYR A 296 24.71 10.24 -8.54
C TYR A 296 24.72 10.96 -7.18
N ALA A 297 23.53 11.27 -6.69
CA ALA A 297 23.29 11.78 -5.34
C ALA A 297 22.01 11.16 -4.74
N PRO A 298 22.04 10.73 -3.46
CA PRO A 298 20.88 10.19 -2.76
C PRO A 298 19.98 11.32 -2.21
N ASN A 299 19.57 12.27 -3.06
CA ASN A 299 18.67 13.36 -2.69
C ASN A 299 17.25 13.15 -3.24
N ALA A 300 16.25 13.82 -2.64
CA ALA A 300 14.84 13.65 -2.98
C ALA A 300 14.54 13.89 -4.48
N GLY A 301 15.13 14.92 -5.09
CA GLY A 301 14.93 15.23 -6.50
C GLY A 301 15.40 14.11 -7.43
N GLN A 302 16.64 13.64 -7.26
CA GLN A 302 17.15 12.52 -8.07
C GLN A 302 16.41 11.20 -7.79
N ILE A 303 15.97 10.97 -6.55
CA ILE A 303 15.13 9.81 -6.22
C ILE A 303 13.80 9.90 -6.97
N GLY A 304 13.14 11.06 -6.99
CA GLY A 304 11.89 11.27 -7.72
C GLY A 304 12.04 10.99 -9.22
N HIS A 305 13.07 11.56 -9.86
CA HIS A 305 13.34 11.30 -11.29
C HIS A 305 13.60 9.82 -11.58
N ARG A 306 14.42 9.13 -10.77
CA ARG A 306 14.65 7.69 -10.93
C ARG A 306 13.38 6.88 -10.71
N SER A 307 12.57 7.22 -9.72
CA SER A 307 11.30 6.55 -9.45
C SER A 307 10.36 6.66 -10.65
N LEU A 308 10.21 7.86 -11.23
CA LEU A 308 9.35 8.06 -12.39
C LEU A 308 9.86 7.36 -13.65
N LYS A 309 11.17 7.46 -13.92
CA LYS A 309 11.84 6.70 -15.00
C LYS A 309 11.56 5.20 -14.88
N ASN A 310 11.76 4.65 -13.68
CA ASN A 310 11.61 3.22 -13.41
C ASN A 310 10.15 2.76 -13.45
N ALA A 311 9.20 3.61 -13.05
CA ALA A 311 7.77 3.37 -13.23
C ALA A 311 7.43 3.26 -14.73
N ALA A 312 7.89 4.22 -15.54
CA ALA A 312 7.69 4.20 -16.98
C ALA A 312 8.31 2.95 -17.64
N LEU A 313 9.54 2.58 -17.27
CA LEU A 313 10.20 1.36 -17.77
C LEU A 313 9.38 0.10 -17.49
N GLY A 314 8.77 0.00 -16.30
CA GLY A 314 7.94 -1.13 -15.92
C GLY A 314 6.63 -1.26 -16.69
N TYR A 315 6.15 -0.19 -17.33
CA TYR A 315 5.04 -0.23 -18.29
C TYR A 315 5.54 -0.53 -19.70
N LEU A 316 6.59 0.16 -20.16
CA LEU A 316 7.18 -0.05 -21.48
C LEU A 316 7.60 -1.50 -21.71
N SER A 317 8.02 -2.21 -20.67
CA SER A 317 8.40 -3.63 -20.77
C SER A 317 7.24 -4.59 -21.03
N LEU A 318 6.00 -4.12 -20.96
CA LEU A 318 4.79 -4.92 -21.19
C LEU A 318 4.36 -4.91 -22.66
N VAL A 319 4.86 -3.97 -23.45
CA VAL A 319 4.45 -3.76 -24.85
C VAL A 319 5.66 -3.59 -25.77
N GLY A 320 5.56 -4.17 -26.97
CA GLY A 320 6.64 -4.11 -27.97
C GLY A 320 7.96 -4.74 -27.50
N THR A 321 9.05 -4.43 -28.22
CA THR A 321 10.40 -4.90 -27.87
C THR A 321 11.25 -3.80 -27.22
N ARG A 322 10.89 -2.52 -27.42
CA ARG A 322 11.72 -1.40 -27.01
C ARG A 322 11.92 -1.33 -25.50
N GLY A 323 10.88 -1.58 -24.70
CA GLY A 323 11.01 -1.60 -23.24
C GLY A 323 11.98 -2.66 -22.71
N ILE A 324 12.07 -3.81 -23.38
CA ILE A 324 13.02 -4.89 -23.03
C ILE A 324 14.45 -4.46 -23.34
N GLU A 325 14.68 -3.84 -24.51
CA GLU A 325 15.98 -3.29 -24.88
C GLU A 325 16.42 -2.22 -23.90
N LEU A 326 15.51 -1.29 -23.53
CA LEU A 326 15.77 -0.26 -22.53
C LEU A 326 16.11 -0.85 -21.15
N ALA A 327 15.40 -1.90 -20.72
CA ALA A 327 15.71 -2.58 -19.47
C ALA A 327 17.09 -3.24 -19.51
N TRP A 328 17.46 -3.86 -20.63
CA TRP A 328 18.80 -4.42 -20.79
C TRP A 328 19.88 -3.35 -20.80
N GLU A 329 19.69 -2.26 -21.55
CA GLU A 329 20.59 -1.09 -21.58
C GLU A 329 20.76 -0.51 -20.17
N GLN A 330 19.67 -0.30 -19.43
CA GLN A 330 19.70 0.19 -18.07
C GLN A 330 20.43 -0.78 -17.13
N PHE A 331 20.21 -2.09 -17.23
CA PHE A 331 20.92 -3.08 -16.41
C PHE A 331 22.44 -3.03 -16.62
N GLN A 332 22.88 -2.86 -17.87
CA GLN A 332 24.29 -2.81 -18.25
C GLN A 332 24.97 -1.51 -17.82
N GLN A 333 24.27 -0.38 -17.93
CA GLN A 333 24.83 0.95 -17.76
C GLN A 333 24.58 1.56 -16.38
N ALA A 334 23.64 1.02 -15.59
CA ALA A 334 23.30 1.57 -14.28
C ALA A 334 24.52 1.66 -13.36
N ASP A 335 24.74 2.86 -12.83
CA ASP A 335 25.77 3.19 -11.85
C ASP A 335 25.28 3.06 -10.39
N ASN A 336 24.00 2.76 -10.21
CA ASN A 336 23.33 2.66 -8.92
C ASN A 336 22.45 1.40 -8.83
N MET A 337 22.24 0.91 -7.60
CA MET A 337 21.47 -0.31 -7.37
C MET A 337 19.97 -0.16 -7.66
N THR A 338 19.41 1.05 -7.55
CA THR A 338 17.98 1.29 -7.82
C THR A 338 17.65 0.96 -9.28
N ASP A 339 18.34 1.58 -10.22
CA ASP A 339 18.09 1.35 -11.65
C ASP A 339 18.47 -0.06 -12.08
N LYS A 340 19.58 -0.61 -11.55
CA LYS A 340 20.02 -1.96 -11.87
C LYS A 340 19.04 -3.03 -11.39
N SER A 341 18.50 -2.87 -10.18
CA SER A 341 17.54 -3.83 -9.60
C SER A 341 16.17 -3.77 -10.27
N VAL A 342 15.68 -2.58 -10.64
CA VAL A 342 14.43 -2.43 -11.42
C VAL A 342 14.59 -3.09 -12.79
N ALA A 343 15.68 -2.80 -13.48
CA ALA A 343 15.97 -3.38 -14.78
C ALA A 343 16.03 -4.93 -14.70
N LEU A 344 16.71 -5.48 -13.69
CA LEU A 344 16.73 -6.92 -13.45
C LEU A 344 15.32 -7.47 -13.20
N ALA A 345 14.53 -6.81 -12.34
CA ALA A 345 13.16 -7.22 -12.03
C ALA A 345 12.25 -7.23 -13.26
N VAL A 346 12.39 -6.23 -14.15
CA VAL A 346 11.69 -6.16 -15.43
C VAL A 346 12.08 -7.33 -16.33
N LEU A 347 13.37 -7.57 -16.53
CA LEU A 347 13.87 -8.63 -17.40
C LEU A 347 13.38 -10.01 -16.92
N VAL A 348 13.47 -10.30 -15.62
CA VAL A 348 13.05 -11.61 -15.09
C VAL A 348 11.53 -11.82 -15.09
N ASN A 349 10.72 -10.75 -15.20
CA ASN A 349 9.25 -10.87 -15.28
C ASN A 349 8.72 -10.82 -16.72
N CYS A 350 9.58 -10.64 -17.72
CA CYS A 350 9.19 -10.56 -19.11
C CYS A 350 9.50 -11.90 -19.83
N PRO A 351 8.48 -12.67 -20.29
CA PRO A 351 8.70 -13.98 -20.91
C PRO A 351 9.57 -13.93 -22.17
N THR A 352 9.46 -12.86 -22.96
CA THR A 352 10.23 -12.67 -24.20
C THR A 352 11.67 -12.17 -23.96
N ALA A 353 12.03 -11.87 -22.71
CA ALA A 353 13.36 -11.41 -22.31
C ALA A 353 14.22 -12.52 -21.68
N SER A 354 13.87 -13.81 -21.87
CA SER A 354 14.49 -14.96 -21.18
C SER A 354 16.03 -14.98 -21.30
N ASP A 355 16.58 -14.71 -22.49
CA ASP A 355 18.03 -14.68 -22.71
C ASP A 355 18.71 -13.53 -21.96
N TYR A 356 18.09 -12.34 -21.92
CA TYR A 356 18.59 -11.21 -21.14
C TYR A 356 18.44 -11.44 -19.65
N ALA A 357 17.33 -12.04 -19.20
CA ALA A 357 17.09 -12.37 -17.80
C ALA A 357 18.15 -13.33 -17.27
N PHE A 358 18.45 -14.41 -18.02
CA PHE A 358 19.50 -15.36 -17.65
C PHE A 358 20.87 -14.68 -17.54
N GLN A 359 21.25 -13.88 -18.53
CA GLN A 359 22.52 -13.15 -18.51
C GLN A 359 22.58 -12.14 -17.35
N ALA A 360 21.50 -11.39 -17.12
CA ALA A 360 21.42 -10.39 -16.06
C ALA A 360 21.53 -11.03 -14.67
N LEU A 361 20.81 -12.14 -14.41
CA LEU A 361 20.91 -12.88 -13.15
C LEU A 361 22.32 -13.39 -12.89
N SER A 362 22.96 -13.98 -13.91
CA SER A 362 24.32 -14.50 -13.83
C SER A 362 25.36 -13.39 -13.59
N GLN A 363 25.24 -12.27 -14.30
CA GLN A 363 26.13 -11.12 -14.13
C GLN A 363 25.95 -10.46 -12.76
N PHE A 364 24.71 -10.31 -12.30
CA PHE A 364 24.41 -9.72 -11.00
C PHE A 364 25.00 -10.58 -9.87
N GLU A 365 24.78 -11.90 -9.91
CA GLU A 365 25.36 -12.82 -8.95
C GLU A 365 26.90 -12.75 -8.99
N LYS A 366 27.51 -12.88 -10.16
CA LYS A 366 28.98 -12.84 -10.30
C LYS A 366 29.57 -11.57 -9.71
N GLN A 367 28.91 -10.43 -9.90
CA GLN A 367 29.37 -9.14 -9.40
C GLN A 367 29.19 -8.99 -7.87
N TYR A 368 28.08 -9.48 -7.32
CA TYR A 368 27.67 -9.19 -5.94
C TYR A 368 27.63 -10.40 -5.01
N ARG A 369 28.16 -11.56 -5.42
CA ARG A 369 28.13 -12.81 -4.64
C ARG A 369 28.64 -12.67 -3.21
N ASP A 370 29.60 -11.79 -2.98
CA ASP A 370 30.24 -11.57 -1.68
C ASP A 370 29.54 -10.46 -0.85
N GLU A 371 28.46 -9.87 -1.38
CA GLU A 371 27.66 -8.81 -0.74
C GLU A 371 26.32 -9.39 -0.24
N PRO A 372 26.21 -9.81 1.04
CA PRO A 372 25.09 -10.64 1.49
C PRO A 372 23.72 -9.96 1.35
N LEU A 373 23.66 -8.64 1.57
CA LEU A 373 22.43 -7.85 1.43
C LEU A 373 22.01 -7.66 -0.02
N VAL A 374 22.96 -7.52 -0.94
CA VAL A 374 22.67 -7.42 -2.38
C VAL A 374 22.20 -8.77 -2.91
N MET A 375 22.76 -9.87 -2.43
CA MET A 375 22.25 -11.21 -2.76
C MET A 375 20.87 -11.50 -2.16
N ASN A 376 20.45 -10.81 -1.09
CA ASN A 376 19.06 -10.88 -0.62
C ASN A 376 18.10 -10.25 -1.63
N LEU A 377 18.48 -9.11 -2.22
CA LEU A 377 17.71 -8.46 -3.28
C LEU A 377 17.60 -9.35 -4.53
N TRP A 378 18.71 -10.01 -4.92
CA TRP A 378 18.73 -10.98 -6.03
C TRP A 378 17.79 -12.17 -5.79
N LEU A 379 17.74 -12.72 -4.57
CA LEU A 379 16.78 -13.76 -4.19
C LEU A 379 15.34 -13.23 -4.23
N GLN A 380 15.11 -12.03 -3.70
CA GLN A 380 13.78 -11.41 -3.62
C GLN A 380 13.20 -11.11 -5.00
N ILE A 381 14.00 -10.61 -5.94
CA ILE A 381 13.58 -10.34 -7.32
C ILE A 381 13.10 -11.63 -8.00
N GLN A 382 13.83 -12.73 -7.82
CA GLN A 382 13.43 -14.01 -8.37
C GLN A 382 12.23 -14.62 -7.64
N ALA A 383 12.13 -14.42 -6.32
CA ALA A 383 11.01 -14.91 -5.53
C ALA A 383 9.68 -14.24 -5.94
N ALA A 384 9.73 -12.95 -6.24
CA ALA A 384 8.60 -12.15 -6.70
C ALA A 384 8.24 -12.36 -8.18
N ASN A 385 9.02 -13.13 -8.94
CA ASN A 385 8.78 -13.35 -10.37
C ASN A 385 7.45 -14.08 -10.60
N SER A 386 6.47 -13.40 -11.19
CA SER A 386 5.11 -13.92 -11.37
C SER A 386 4.95 -14.89 -12.55
N GLN A 387 5.99 -15.08 -13.37
CA GLN A 387 5.95 -16.06 -14.46
C GLN A 387 5.64 -17.48 -13.96
N GLN A 388 5.08 -18.32 -14.83
CA GLN A 388 4.76 -19.72 -14.51
C GLN A 388 5.98 -20.50 -13.98
N GLY A 389 5.74 -21.53 -13.18
CA GLY A 389 6.80 -22.34 -12.57
C GLY A 389 7.46 -21.67 -11.36
N GLY A 390 6.75 -20.76 -10.68
CA GLY A 390 7.27 -20.02 -9.53
C GLY A 390 7.83 -20.91 -8.43
N LEU A 391 7.08 -21.92 -7.97
CA LEU A 391 7.52 -22.79 -6.87
C LEU A 391 8.81 -23.55 -7.21
N GLY A 392 8.92 -24.11 -8.43
CA GLY A 392 10.13 -24.83 -8.86
C GLY A 392 11.37 -23.93 -8.81
N ARG A 393 11.25 -22.66 -9.23
CA ARG A 393 12.34 -21.68 -9.07
C ARG A 393 12.73 -21.45 -7.62
N ILE A 394 11.76 -21.41 -6.70
CA ILE A 394 12.05 -21.24 -5.26
C ILE A 394 12.80 -22.45 -4.73
N GLU A 395 12.36 -23.66 -5.06
CA GLU A 395 12.99 -24.90 -4.62
C GLU A 395 14.44 -25.00 -5.14
N GLU A 396 14.68 -24.64 -6.41
CA GLU A 396 16.05 -24.55 -6.97
C GLU A 396 16.91 -23.53 -6.23
N LEU A 397 16.37 -22.35 -5.90
CA LEU A 397 17.08 -21.30 -5.18
C LEU A 397 17.36 -21.65 -3.71
N MET A 398 16.59 -22.56 -3.11
CA MET A 398 16.86 -23.06 -1.77
C MET A 398 18.11 -23.94 -1.69
N GLU A 399 18.48 -24.58 -2.80
CA GLU A 399 19.73 -25.35 -2.93
C GLU A 399 20.91 -24.47 -3.40
N HIS A 400 20.65 -23.20 -3.73
CA HIS A 400 21.66 -22.29 -4.23
C HIS A 400 22.61 -21.81 -3.11
N SER A 401 23.90 -21.64 -3.46
CA SER A 401 24.95 -21.20 -2.50
C SER A 401 24.66 -19.84 -1.83
N ALA A 402 23.85 -19.00 -2.47
CA ALA A 402 23.43 -17.71 -1.95
C ALA A 402 22.34 -17.79 -0.86
N PHE A 403 21.75 -18.97 -0.63
CA PHE A 403 20.67 -19.19 0.35
C PHE A 403 21.13 -20.09 1.50
N THR A 404 20.59 -19.82 2.70
CA THR A 404 20.71 -20.72 3.84
C THR A 404 19.52 -20.53 4.77
N MET A 405 18.95 -21.64 5.25
CA MET A 405 17.83 -21.64 6.18
C MET A 405 18.18 -21.07 7.57
N SER A 406 19.48 -21.03 7.90
CA SER A 406 19.96 -20.49 9.18
C SER A 406 19.91 -18.97 9.25
N ASN A 407 19.84 -18.28 8.10
CA ASN A 407 19.84 -16.82 8.03
C ASN A 407 18.41 -16.28 7.84
N PRO A 408 17.84 -15.57 8.85
CA PRO A 408 16.47 -15.05 8.77
C PRO A 408 16.21 -14.11 7.58
N ASN A 409 17.21 -13.35 7.14
CA ASN A 409 17.06 -12.45 6.01
C ASN A 409 16.95 -13.23 4.70
N LYS A 410 17.71 -14.32 4.54
CA LYS A 410 17.61 -15.22 3.37
C LYS A 410 16.24 -15.90 3.31
N VAL A 411 15.76 -16.42 4.44
CA VAL A 411 14.42 -17.01 4.56
C VAL A 411 13.34 -16.00 4.18
N ARG A 412 13.42 -14.76 4.69
CA ARG A 412 12.47 -13.70 4.34
C ARG A 412 12.54 -13.32 2.86
N SER A 413 13.74 -13.15 2.31
CA SER A 413 13.91 -12.73 0.91
C SER A 413 13.43 -13.76 -0.09
N LEU A 414 13.63 -15.06 0.18
CA LEU A 414 13.22 -16.13 -0.74
C LEU A 414 11.83 -16.69 -0.42
N ILE A 415 11.66 -17.35 0.74
CA ILE A 415 10.41 -18.03 1.11
C ILE A 415 9.32 -17.00 1.42
N GLY A 416 9.64 -16.02 2.27
CA GLY A 416 8.70 -14.94 2.59
C GLY A 416 8.29 -14.15 1.35
N GLY A 417 9.27 -13.76 0.53
CA GLY A 417 9.06 -13.05 -0.74
C GLY A 417 8.13 -13.79 -1.69
N PHE A 418 8.32 -15.10 -1.87
CA PHE A 418 7.43 -15.92 -2.68
C PHE A 418 5.97 -15.87 -2.17
N CYS A 419 5.77 -16.12 -0.88
CA CYS A 419 4.44 -16.20 -0.29
C CYS A 419 3.70 -14.85 -0.23
N SER A 420 4.42 -13.72 -0.19
CA SER A 420 3.81 -12.39 -0.07
C SER A 420 3.76 -11.59 -1.36
N ALA A 421 4.66 -11.82 -2.31
CA ALA A 421 4.79 -11.04 -3.53
C ALA A 421 4.46 -11.81 -4.81
N ASN A 422 4.48 -13.15 -4.79
CA ASN A 422 4.18 -14.00 -5.93
C ASN A 422 2.86 -14.75 -5.75
N LEU A 423 1.78 -13.98 -5.57
CA LEU A 423 0.49 -14.50 -5.12
C LEU A 423 -0.13 -15.47 -6.12
N ILE A 424 0.01 -15.23 -7.43
CA ILE A 424 -0.51 -16.10 -8.48
C ILE A 424 0.10 -17.52 -8.43
N ASN A 425 1.41 -17.64 -8.17
CA ASN A 425 2.07 -18.94 -8.05
C ASN A 425 1.88 -19.54 -6.65
N PHE A 426 1.91 -18.74 -5.58
CA PHE A 426 1.72 -19.22 -4.22
C PHE A 426 0.31 -19.81 -4.01
N HIS A 427 -0.72 -19.17 -4.55
CA HIS A 427 -2.11 -19.60 -4.48
C HIS A 427 -2.55 -20.49 -5.65
N SER A 428 -1.61 -21.21 -6.27
CA SER A 428 -1.88 -22.23 -7.29
C SER A 428 -2.99 -23.19 -6.84
N LYS A 429 -3.86 -23.58 -7.77
CA LYS A 429 -5.04 -24.45 -7.53
C LYS A 429 -4.68 -25.82 -6.96
N ASP A 430 -3.46 -26.29 -7.18
CA ASP A 430 -2.96 -27.57 -6.67
C ASP A 430 -2.51 -27.54 -5.20
N GLY A 431 -2.49 -26.35 -4.57
CA GLY A 431 -2.07 -26.14 -3.19
C GLY A 431 -0.61 -26.45 -2.90
N SER A 432 0.23 -26.59 -3.93
CA SER A 432 1.65 -26.89 -3.80
C SER A 432 2.39 -25.82 -2.98
N GLY A 433 2.09 -24.55 -3.21
CA GLY A 433 2.64 -23.43 -2.43
C GLY A 433 2.30 -23.49 -0.93
N TYR A 434 1.09 -23.94 -0.58
CA TYR A 434 0.68 -24.07 0.83
C TYR A 434 1.41 -25.19 1.53
N ARG A 435 1.55 -26.35 0.87
CA ARG A 435 2.30 -27.50 1.40
C ARG A 435 3.78 -27.15 1.55
N PHE A 436 4.36 -26.50 0.56
CA PHE A 436 5.73 -26.00 0.63
C PHE A 436 5.93 -25.09 1.85
N LEU A 437 5.04 -24.11 2.05
CA LEU A 437 5.15 -23.18 3.17
C LEU A 437 5.00 -23.89 4.53
N SER A 438 4.06 -24.84 4.66
CA SER A 438 3.92 -25.61 5.90
C SER A 438 5.17 -26.43 6.20
N ASP A 439 5.79 -27.08 5.22
CA ASP A 439 7.06 -27.78 5.39
C ASP A 439 8.16 -26.85 5.92
N GLN A 440 8.25 -25.62 5.38
CA GLN A 440 9.25 -24.65 5.85
C GLN A 440 8.94 -24.13 7.26
N ILE A 441 7.68 -23.90 7.61
CA ILE A 441 7.27 -23.50 8.97
C ILE A 441 7.65 -24.58 9.98
N LEU A 442 7.35 -25.85 9.68
CA LEU A 442 7.68 -26.98 10.56
C LEU A 442 9.19 -27.14 10.73
N ARG A 443 9.97 -26.97 9.66
CA ARG A 443 11.44 -26.96 9.74
C ARG A 443 11.96 -25.81 10.61
N LEU A 444 11.34 -24.62 10.50
CA LEU A 444 11.72 -23.44 11.27
C LEU A 444 11.18 -23.44 12.70
N ASN A 445 10.17 -24.26 13.04
CA ASN A 445 9.63 -24.38 14.40
C ASN A 445 10.74 -24.64 15.43
N GLN A 446 11.70 -25.52 15.11
CA GLN A 446 12.82 -25.81 16.01
C GLN A 446 13.99 -24.83 15.87
N ALA A 447 14.28 -24.38 14.64
CA ALA A 447 15.48 -23.58 14.34
C ALA A 447 15.29 -22.08 14.64
N ASN A 448 14.13 -21.53 14.29
CA ASN A 448 13.80 -20.11 14.47
C ASN A 448 12.27 -19.90 14.57
N PRO A 449 11.68 -20.11 15.77
CA PRO A 449 10.23 -20.03 15.97
C PRO A 449 9.63 -18.67 15.62
N GLN A 450 10.40 -17.57 15.77
CA GLN A 450 9.91 -16.23 15.46
C GLN A 450 9.72 -16.00 13.96
N VAL A 451 10.65 -16.51 13.14
CA VAL A 451 10.51 -16.46 11.67
C VAL A 451 9.37 -17.38 11.24
N ALA A 452 9.29 -18.59 11.81
CA ALA A 452 8.21 -19.53 11.54
C ALA A 452 6.82 -18.92 11.83
N ALA A 453 6.65 -18.26 12.99
CA ALA A 453 5.40 -17.62 13.37
C ALA A 453 4.93 -16.57 12.36
N ARG A 454 5.85 -15.74 11.84
CA ARG A 454 5.54 -14.74 10.80
C ARG A 454 5.16 -15.38 9.47
N LEU A 455 5.73 -16.53 9.14
CA LEU A 455 5.44 -17.26 7.91
C LEU A 455 4.07 -17.98 7.94
N VAL A 456 3.39 -18.07 9.08
CA VAL A 456 2.02 -18.62 9.15
C VAL A 456 0.99 -17.67 8.51
N THR A 457 1.22 -16.36 8.57
CA THR A 457 0.26 -15.32 8.19
C THR A 457 -0.40 -15.50 6.81
N PRO A 458 0.32 -15.88 5.73
CA PRO A 458 -0.32 -16.14 4.43
C PRO A 458 -1.42 -17.20 4.48
N LEU A 459 -1.31 -18.20 5.36
CA LEU A 459 -2.30 -19.27 5.50
C LEU A 459 -3.54 -18.86 6.33
N THR A 460 -3.43 -17.82 7.17
CA THR A 460 -4.52 -17.43 8.10
C THR A 460 -5.72 -16.82 7.39
N ARG A 461 -5.56 -16.41 6.12
CA ARG A 461 -6.61 -15.77 5.31
C ARG A 461 -7.51 -16.79 4.58
N TRP A 462 -7.38 -18.08 4.86
CA TRP A 462 -8.10 -19.17 4.16
C TRP A 462 -9.61 -18.94 4.03
N LYS A 463 -10.28 -18.35 5.04
CA LYS A 463 -11.73 -18.08 5.04
C LYS A 463 -12.19 -17.15 3.91
N LYS A 464 -11.29 -16.33 3.36
CA LYS A 464 -11.57 -15.44 2.23
C LYS A 464 -11.43 -16.10 0.86
N PHE A 465 -10.92 -17.32 0.78
CA PHE A 465 -10.78 -18.04 -0.49
C PHE A 465 -11.97 -18.98 -0.70
N ASP A 466 -12.21 -19.35 -1.96
CA ASP A 466 -13.11 -20.45 -2.32
C ASP A 466 -12.38 -21.79 -2.43
N ALA A 467 -13.13 -22.87 -2.59
CA ALA A 467 -12.57 -24.18 -2.89
C ALA A 467 -11.92 -24.18 -4.30
N PRO A 468 -10.78 -24.87 -4.50
CA PRO A 468 -10.12 -25.75 -3.54
C PRO A 468 -9.15 -25.03 -2.57
N GLN A 469 -8.72 -23.80 -2.84
CA GLN A 469 -7.69 -23.11 -2.05
C GLN A 469 -8.05 -23.00 -0.56
N ARG A 470 -9.32 -22.68 -0.25
CA ARG A 470 -9.83 -22.61 1.12
C ARG A 470 -9.53 -23.87 1.93
N GLU A 471 -9.84 -25.03 1.34
CA GLU A 471 -9.71 -26.33 1.98
C GLU A 471 -8.25 -26.73 2.12
N LEU A 472 -7.46 -26.50 1.06
CA LEU A 472 -6.03 -26.81 1.04
C LEU A 472 -5.25 -25.95 2.05
N MET A 473 -5.53 -24.66 2.16
CA MET A 473 -4.91 -23.80 3.18
C MET A 473 -5.30 -24.22 4.60
N ARG A 474 -6.59 -24.52 4.82
CA ARG A 474 -7.09 -24.99 6.12
C ARG A 474 -6.43 -26.31 6.52
N GLU A 475 -6.27 -27.24 5.58
CA GLU A 475 -5.56 -28.51 5.80
C GLU A 475 -4.12 -28.26 6.26
N GLN A 476 -3.40 -27.34 5.60
CA GLN A 476 -2.03 -27.01 6.00
C GLN A 476 -1.95 -26.29 7.36
N LEU A 477 -2.92 -25.44 7.71
CA LEU A 477 -3.02 -24.86 9.05
C LEU A 477 -3.27 -25.93 10.11
N GLN A 478 -4.16 -26.88 9.83
CA GLN A 478 -4.44 -28.00 10.72
C GLN A 478 -3.20 -28.87 10.92
N ARG A 479 -2.49 -29.21 9.83
CA ARG A 479 -1.20 -29.91 9.87
C ARG A 479 -0.18 -29.19 10.74
N ILE A 480 -0.07 -27.86 10.64
CA ILE A 480 0.84 -27.08 11.50
C ILE A 480 0.38 -27.18 12.96
N ALA A 481 -0.90 -27.00 13.25
CA ALA A 481 -1.44 -27.01 14.62
C ALA A 481 -1.29 -28.38 15.31
N ASP A 482 -1.31 -29.47 14.54
CA ASP A 482 -1.17 -30.84 15.01
C ASP A 482 0.30 -31.27 15.19
N GLU A 483 1.28 -30.42 14.85
CA GLU A 483 2.70 -30.74 14.99
C GLU A 483 3.10 -30.97 16.46
N PRO A 484 3.74 -32.10 16.79
CA PRO A 484 4.29 -32.33 18.12
C PRO A 484 5.36 -31.30 18.49
N ASN A 485 5.29 -30.77 19.72
CA ASN A 485 6.23 -29.76 20.22
C ASN A 485 6.22 -28.43 19.42
N LEU A 486 5.08 -28.07 18.85
CA LEU A 486 4.89 -26.75 18.25
C LEU A 486 5.09 -25.64 19.29
N VAL A 487 5.94 -24.66 18.98
CA VAL A 487 6.18 -23.53 19.87
C VAL A 487 4.90 -22.70 20.01
N LYS A 488 4.65 -22.22 21.24
CA LYS A 488 3.43 -21.49 21.62
C LYS A 488 3.05 -20.35 20.67
N ASP A 489 4.04 -19.59 20.19
CA ASP A 489 3.79 -18.47 19.27
C ASP A 489 3.16 -18.93 17.94
N ILE A 490 3.60 -20.08 17.40
CA ILE A 490 3.08 -20.65 16.15
C ILE A 490 1.73 -21.31 16.40
N TYR A 491 1.60 -22.06 17.50
CA TYR A 491 0.35 -22.68 17.93
C TYR A 491 -0.76 -21.66 18.10
N GLU A 492 -0.49 -20.54 18.76
CA GLU A 492 -1.47 -19.47 18.96
C GLU A 492 -1.99 -18.92 17.63
N ILE A 493 -1.10 -18.67 16.64
CA ILE A 493 -1.51 -18.14 15.34
C ILE A 493 -2.33 -19.19 14.57
N ALA A 494 -1.86 -20.44 14.51
CA ALA A 494 -2.53 -21.51 13.78
C ALA A 494 -3.92 -21.81 14.39
N SER A 495 -3.99 -22.01 15.71
CA SER A 495 -5.23 -22.35 16.42
C SER A 495 -6.29 -21.25 16.39
N LYS A 496 -5.89 -19.97 16.50
CA LYS A 496 -6.84 -18.85 16.38
C LYS A 496 -7.35 -18.63 14.95
N SER A 497 -6.61 -19.12 13.95
CA SER A 497 -6.94 -18.94 12.54
C SER A 497 -7.90 -20.01 12.01
N LEU A 498 -7.86 -21.23 12.58
CA LEU A 498 -8.86 -22.28 12.36
C LEU A 498 -10.20 -21.81 12.95
#